data_AF-A0A7C1AFR3-F1
#
_entry.id   AF-A0A7C1AFR3-F1
#
_cell.length_a   1.000
_cell.length_b   1.000
_cell.length_c   1.000
_cell.angle_alpha   90.00
_cell.angle_beta   90.00
_cell.angle_gamma   90.00
#
_symmetry.space_group_name_H-M   'P 1'
#
loop_
_entity.id
_entity.type
_entity.pdbx_description
1 polymer ?
#
loop_
_entity_poly.entity_id
_entity_poly.type
_entity_poly.pdbx_seq_one_letter_code
_entity_poly.pdbx_strand_id
1 'polypeptide(L)' 'MDKIEKIIATINRICIIIGSVSLLLMMLIGFANVASRCFWRPIKGSFEVIGFLGALTTAMALGYTQTRKNHVAIDI' A
#
# COMPACT_ATOMS: atom_id res chain seq x y z
N MET A 1 12.62 11.95 21.55
CA MET A 1 12.44 10.86 20.57
C MET A 1 13.66 9.98 20.65
N ASP A 2 13.49 8.82 21.25
CA ASP A 2 14.56 7.84 21.40
C ASP A 2 15.09 7.44 20.01
N LYS A 3 16.37 7.09 19.93
CA LYS A 3 17.02 6.72 18.64
C LYS A 3 16.23 5.62 17.90
N ILE A 4 15.60 4.73 18.66
CA ILE A 4 14.76 3.63 18.17
C ILE A 4 13.48 4.17 17.50
N GLU A 5 12.79 5.14 18.08
CA GLU A 5 11.59 5.73 17.49
C GLU A 5 11.89 6.43 16.16
N LYS A 6 13.02 7.15 16.07
CA LYS A 6 13.45 7.79 14.81
C LYS A 6 13.71 6.77 13.71
N ILE A 7 14.31 5.63 14.06
CA ILE A 7 14.56 4.53 13.10
C ILE A 7 13.23 3.94 12.62
N ILE A 8 12.32 3.62 13.54
CA ILE A 8 10.99 3.08 13.21
C ILE A 8 10.21 4.07 12.33
N ALA A 9 10.20 5.36 12.67
CA ALA A 9 9.53 6.39 11.90
C ALA A 9 10.10 6.52 10.47
N THR A 10 11.42 6.39 10.32
CA THR A 10 12.07 6.44 9.01
C THR A 10 11.72 5.23 8.17
N ILE A 11 11.79 4.02 8.75
CA ILE A 11 11.42 2.77 8.08
C ILE A 11 9.96 2.83 7.63
N ASN A 12 9.04 3.20 8.52
CA ASN A 12 7.61 3.32 8.19
C ASN A 12 7.35 4.34 7.09
N ARG A 13 8.09 5.45 7.08
CA ARG A 13 7.96 6.46 6.01
C ARG A 13 8.38 5.90 4.65
N ILE A 14 9.47 5.13 4.61
CA ILE A 14 9.92 4.46 3.39
C ILE A 14 8.89 3.41 2.95
N CYS A 15 8.41 2.58 3.88
CA CYS A 15 7.39 1.57 3.59
C CYS A 15 6.10 2.20 3.04
N ILE A 16 5.62 3.30 3.63
CA ILE A 16 4.45 4.04 3.10
C ILE A 16 4.70 4.49 1.67
N ILE A 17 5.86 5.08 1.38
CA ILE A 17 6.13 5.59 0.03
C ILE A 17 6.09 4.43 -0.96
N ILE A 18 6.73 3.31 -0.64
CA ILE A 18 6.70 2.10 -1.48
C ILE A 18 5.28 1.58 -1.64
N GLY A 19 4.52 1.46 -0.56
CA GLY A 19 3.12 1.02 -0.58
C GLY A 19 2.22 1.96 -1.38
N SER A 20 2.44 3.27 -1.28
CA SER A 20 1.66 4.28 -2.01
C SER A 20 1.95 4.23 -3.51
N VAL A 21 3.22 4.06 -3.90
CA VAL A 21 3.61 3.87 -5.31
C VAL A 21 2.99 2.57 -5.85
N SER A 22 3.06 1.48 -5.09
CA SER A 22 2.43 0.21 -5.45
C SER A 22 0.90 0.34 -5.64
N LEU A 23 0.23 1.08 -4.75
CA LEU A 23 -1.20 1.36 -4.85
C LEU A 23 -1.56 2.13 -6.11
N LEU A 24 -0.79 3.18 -6.44
CA LEU A 24 -0.99 3.95 -7.66
C LEU A 24 -0.81 3.07 -8.91
N LEU A 25 0.21 2.22 -8.91
CA LEU A 25 0.48 1.29 -10.01
C LEU A 25 -0.68 0.30 -10.21
N MET A 26 -1.18 -0.28 -9.11
CA MET A 26 -2.33 -1.17 -9.11
C MET A 26 -3.59 -0.48 -9.66
N MET A 27 -3.83 0.78 -9.26
CA MET A 27 -4.96 1.58 -9.74
C MET A 27 -4.84 1.87 -11.24
N LEU A 28 -3.65 2.24 -11.73
CA LEU A 28 -3.40 2.48 -13.15
C LEU A 28 -3.60 1.23 -13.99
N ILE A 29 -3.13 0.07 -13.53
CA ILE A 29 -3.34 -1.22 -14.22
C ILE A 29 -4.82 -1.57 -14.25
N GLY A 30 -5.54 -1.40 -13.14
CA GLY A 30 -6.98 -1.62 -13.08
C GLY A 30 -7.74 -0.73 -14.06
N PHE A 31 -7.40 0.57 -14.09
CA PHE A 31 -7.98 1.52 -15.04
C PHE A 31 -7.66 1.15 -16.49
N ALA A 32 -6.39 0.86 -16.80
CA ALA A 32 -5.95 0.46 -18.12
C ALA A 32 -6.65 -0.82 -18.58
N ASN A 33 -6.89 -1.78 -17.69
CA ASN A 33 -7.61 -3.01 -18.00
C ASN A 33 -9.08 -2.73 -18.36
N VAL A 34 -9.78 -1.86 -17.61
CA VAL A 34 -11.16 -1.46 -17.92
C VAL A 34 -11.21 -0.66 -19.23
N ALA A 35 -10.28 0.27 -19.43
CA ALA A 35 -10.18 1.05 -20.67
C ALA A 35 -9.92 0.14 -21.88
N SER A 36 -8.96 -0.78 -21.78
CA SER A 36 -8.62 -1.72 -22.86
C SER A 36 -9.75 -2.71 -23.16
N ARG A 37 -10.59 -3.01 -22.16
CA ARG A 37 -11.83 -3.79 -22.35
C ARG A 37 -12.83 -3.08 -23.24
N CYS A 38 -12.89 -1.74 -23.21
CA CYS A 38 -13.72 -0.94 -24.12
C CYS A 38 -13.25 -1.08 -25.59
N PHE A 39 -11.96 -1.37 -25.80
CA PHE A 39 -11.37 -1.66 -27.12
C PHE A 39 -11.31 -3.16 -27.45
N TRP A 40 -12.09 -4.01 -26.76
CA TRP A 40 -12.14 -5.48 -26.95
C TRP A 40 -10.80 -6.22 -26.74
N ARG A 41 -9.80 -5.59 -26.10
CA ARG A 41 -8.51 -6.22 -25.79
C ARG A 41 -8.25 -6.19 -24.27
N PRO A 42 -8.78 -7.15 -23.50
CA PRO A 42 -8.50 -7.21 -22.07
C PRO A 42 -7.01 -7.47 -21.80
N ILE A 43 -6.48 -6.87 -20.73
CA ILE A 43 -5.09 -7.08 -20.32
C ILE A 43 -5.02 -8.39 -19.54
N LYS A 44 -4.44 -9.43 -20.17
CA LYS A 44 -4.24 -10.75 -19.56
C LYS A 44 -3.27 -10.65 -18.38
N GLY A 45 -3.53 -11.38 -17.29
CA GLY A 45 -2.70 -11.36 -16.08
C GLY A 45 -2.91 -10.15 -15.15
N SER A 46 -3.80 -9.20 -15.50
CA SER A 46 -4.06 -8.03 -14.64
C SER A 46 -4.50 -8.42 -13.23
N PHE A 47 -5.29 -9.49 -13.09
CA PHE A 47 -5.82 -9.91 -11.81
C PHE A 47 -4.71 -10.36 -10.84
N GLU A 48 -3.73 -11.10 -11.34
CA GLU A 48 -2.58 -11.57 -10.57
C GLU A 48 -1.70 -10.40 -10.15
N VAL A 49 -1.36 -9.51 -11.09
CA VAL A 49 -0.52 -8.33 -10.83
C VAL A 49 -1.18 -7.39 -9.81
N ILE A 50 -2.47 -7.12 -9.97
CA ILE A 50 -3.26 -6.32 -9.02
C ILE A 50 -3.28 -7.00 -7.64
N GLY A 51 -3.47 -8.32 -7.58
CA GLY A 51 -3.45 -9.08 -6.33
C GLY A 51 -2.11 -8.98 -5.59
N PHE A 52 -0.99 -9.16 -6.30
CA PHE A 52 0.34 -9.04 -5.71
C PHE A 52 0.66 -7.61 -5.26
N LEU A 53 0.31 -6.60 -6.06
CA LEU A 53 0.48 -5.19 -5.67
C LEU A 53 -0.40 -4.82 -4.48
N GLY A 54 -1.60 -5.37 -4.38
CA GLY A 54 -2.50 -5.19 -3.24
C GLY A 54 -1.94 -5.77 -1.95
N ALA A 55 -1.39 -7.00 -2.00
CA ALA A 55 -0.72 -7.62 -0.87
C ALA A 55 0.53 -6.82 -0.43
N LEU A 56 1.35 -6.39 -1.40
CA LEU A 56 2.54 -5.56 -1.15
C LEU A 56 2.17 -4.23 -0.49
N THR A 57 1.16 -3.53 -1.03
CA THR A 57 0.65 -2.27 -0.47
C THR A 57 0.19 -2.46 0.97
N THR A 58 -0.57 -3.51 1.24
CA THR A 58 -1.10 -3.81 2.57
C THR A 58 0.02 -4.08 3.57
N ALA A 59 0.98 -4.95 3.21
CA ALA A 59 2.12 -5.28 4.06
C ALA A 59 2.95 -4.02 4.42
N MET A 60 3.17 -3.14 3.44
CA MET A 60 3.96 -1.92 3.63
C MET A 60 3.20 -0.84 4.42
N ALA A 61 1.86 -0.83 4.39
CA ALA A 61 1.04 0.11 5.16
C ALA A 61 0.90 -0.26 6.65
N LEU A 62 0.97 -1.55 6.99
CA LEU A 62 0.73 -2.07 8.35
C LEU A 62 1.64 -1.44 9.42
N GLY A 63 2.94 -1.32 9.17
CA GLY A 63 3.87 -0.76 10.15
C GLY A 63 3.56 0.69 10.53
N TYR A 64 3.15 1.49 9.55
CA TYR A 64 2.74 2.87 9.79
C TYR A 64 1.41 2.96 10.53
N THR A 65 0.40 2.16 10.16
CA THR A 65 -0.90 2.18 10.83
C THR A 65 -0.80 1.68 12.27
N GLN A 66 0.08 0.70 12.54
CA GLN A 66 0.40 0.25 13.90
C GLN A 66 1.13 1.31 14.74
N THR A 67 1.87 2.23 14.12
CA THR A 67 2.59 3.30 14.84
C THR A 67 1.68 4.48 15.14
N ARG A 68 0.61 4.67 14.35
CA ARG A 68 -0.46 5.65 14.57
C ARG A 68 -1.42 5.26 15.71
N LYS A 69 -1.05 4.32 16.59
CA LYS A 69 -1.73 4.02 17.87
C LYS A 69 -2.01 5.31 18.64
N ASN A 70 -3.15 5.95 18.37
CA ASN A 70 -3.75 6.93 19.26
C ASN A 70 -4.05 6.17 20.54
N HIS A 71 -3.14 6.26 21.51
CA HIS A 71 -3.35 5.79 22.86
C HIS A 71 -4.49 6.60 23.48
N VAL A 72 -5.73 6.25 23.15
CA VAL A 72 -6.77 6.23 24.17
C VAL A 72 -6.68 4.83 24.77
N ALA A 73 -5.59 4.59 25.51
CA ALA A 73 -5.70 3.62 26.59
C ALA A 73 -6.73 4.25 27.53
N ILE A 74 -7.97 3.76 27.49
CA ILE A 74 -8.91 4.00 28.57
C ILE A 74 -8.33 3.17 29.72
N ASP A 75 -7.52 3.84 30.52
CA ASP A 75 -7.12 3.37 31.84
C ASP A 75 -8.41 3.31 32.68
N ILE A 76 -8.71 2.14 33.26
CA ILE A 76 -9.79 1.91 34.23
C ILE A 76 -9.15 1.76 35.60
#